data_AF-A0A356QPA3-F1
#
_entry.id   AF-A0A356QPA3-F1
#
_cell.length_a   1.000
_cell.length_b   1.000
_cell.length_c   1.000
_cell.angle_alpha   90.00
_cell.angle_beta   90.00
_cell.angle_gamma   90.00
#
_symmetry.space_group_name_H-M   'P 1'
#
loop_
_entity.id
_entity.type
_entity.pdbx_description
1 polymer ?
#
loop_
_entity_poly.entity_id
_entity_poly.type
_entity_poly.pdbx_seq_one_letter_code
_entity_poly.pdbx_strand_id
1 'polypeptide(L)'
;MKISLQSTSQPIRSVRGLVICCIRQWALQLVALAATAAVIAVVIGGSLGVGDSIQQGLRRMVSQRIGGIAAVIIGREPFGKQFSERLNASFQQKLDVDSSDCRTDLISAIVVEMTVERPAGGGQSRASAVATLLGCDRPAALLFEIPPSEVKGVQLSQRLVDLLGLKVGDPVILRVNERSAVPSDTPLGRRQGSSRSRRVTLTSVLPTGSVGDFSLSSSEPPAGVALVSLTLAEQLLDWSGKRNGIFLVGGTCAQDFVNELDQCSEPTLLDIGLVLKRYGDGSCLGLTSRRMILEQAVDNAAQHTMADLGGVPSLVFLANEISMKSEAAKAKVPYSTILGIQDTSHPVGDLVGEDGQLLPMPVGNEVIINSWLADDFAAQGSPVSVGDEISFHSFVPETIHGNVAERVHHCRVGGIAAMSGLAKSQDVVPTVEGVTDEESIADWDPPFPFERERVRTTAPHDEDDQYWKQYGSAPKVFMPLVRAREIAGSRFGETTAWHLPSLSQGKMDKLASSLAAAVPLQSVGLGVRPLAARANEAGTQGAAPRILSFAGVNI
;
A
#
# COMPACT_ATOMS: atom_id res chain seq x y z
N MET A 1 -61.12 -63.81 11.71
CA MET A 1 -61.84 -64.05 10.44
C MET A 1 -60.83 -64.46 9.38
N LYS A 2 -61.03 -65.65 8.80
CA LYS A 2 -60.23 -66.18 7.68
C LYS A 2 -60.36 -65.25 6.47
N ILE A 3 -59.24 -64.72 5.97
CA ILE A 3 -59.14 -64.31 4.57
C ILE A 3 -58.19 -65.31 3.91
N SER A 4 -58.81 -66.23 3.18
CA SER A 4 -58.17 -67.18 2.28
C SER A 4 -57.51 -66.42 1.13
N LEU A 5 -56.19 -66.47 1.05
CA LEU A 5 -55.47 -66.25 -0.20
C LEU A 5 -54.91 -67.60 -0.65
N GLN A 6 -55.62 -68.22 -1.59
CA GLN A 6 -55.15 -69.37 -2.33
C GLN A 6 -53.82 -69.01 -3.01
N SER A 7 -52.74 -69.66 -2.58
CA SER A 7 -51.46 -69.64 -3.27
C SER A 7 -51.55 -70.53 -4.50
N THR A 8 -51.91 -69.97 -5.65
CA THR A 8 -51.59 -70.57 -6.94
C THR A 8 -50.13 -70.25 -7.25
N SER A 9 -49.21 -71.04 -6.73
CA SER A 9 -47.79 -70.96 -7.07
C SER A 9 -47.58 -71.50 -8.47
N GLN A 10 -47.73 -70.65 -9.49
CA GLN A 10 -47.19 -70.98 -10.82
C GLN A 10 -45.66 -71.00 -10.73
N PRO A 11 -44.97 -71.99 -11.33
CA PRO A 11 -43.52 -72.01 -11.36
C PRO A 11 -43.02 -70.81 -12.16
N ILE A 12 -42.18 -69.98 -11.52
CA ILE A 12 -41.55 -68.82 -12.15
C ILE A 12 -40.57 -69.35 -13.21
N ARG A 13 -40.97 -69.34 -14.48
CA ARG A 13 -40.17 -69.89 -15.60
C ARG A 13 -39.27 -68.87 -16.30
N SER A 14 -39.22 -67.61 -15.83
CA SER A 14 -38.35 -66.58 -16.41
C SER A 14 -37.86 -65.57 -15.36
N VAL A 15 -36.67 -65.02 -15.57
CA VAL A 15 -36.07 -63.98 -14.70
C VAL A 15 -36.99 -62.76 -14.57
N ARG A 16 -37.70 -62.39 -15.65
CA ARG A 16 -38.71 -61.32 -15.63
C ARG A 16 -39.89 -61.62 -14.70
N GLY A 17 -40.36 -62.87 -14.67
CA GLY A 17 -41.43 -63.29 -13.75
C GLY A 17 -41.01 -63.23 -12.29
N LEU A 18 -39.75 -63.56 -11.99
CA LEU A 18 -39.18 -63.48 -10.64
C LEU A 18 -39.08 -62.04 -10.16
N VAL A 19 -38.59 -61.15 -11.02
CA VAL A 19 -38.50 -59.70 -10.76
C VAL A 19 -39.89 -59.11 -10.48
N ILE A 20 -40.92 -59.47 -11.26
CA ILE A 20 -42.29 -58.96 -11.05
C ILE A 20 -42.89 -59.44 -9.73
N CYS A 21 -42.69 -60.72 -9.35
CA CYS A 21 -43.13 -61.21 -8.05
C CYS A 21 -42.42 -60.51 -6.89
N CYS A 22 -41.09 -60.35 -6.97
CA CYS A 22 -40.32 -59.63 -5.96
C CYS A 22 -40.76 -58.16 -5.85
N ILE A 23 -40.98 -57.47 -6.98
CA ILE A 23 -41.50 -56.09 -6.99
C ILE A 23 -42.86 -56.02 -6.29
N ARG A 24 -43.74 -56.98 -6.56
CA ARG A 24 -45.10 -56.99 -6.00
C ARG A 24 -45.11 -57.31 -4.49
N GLN A 25 -44.21 -58.18 -4.03
CA GLN A 25 -44.10 -58.55 -2.62
C GLN A 25 -43.42 -57.47 -1.76
N TRP A 26 -42.48 -56.72 -2.35
CA TRP A 26 -41.72 -55.66 -1.67
C TRP A 26 -42.11 -54.25 -2.13
N ALA A 27 -43.29 -54.10 -2.74
CA ALA A 27 -43.74 -52.88 -3.41
C ALA A 27 -43.67 -51.64 -2.49
N LEU A 28 -44.05 -51.77 -1.22
CA LEU A 28 -44.03 -50.66 -0.26
C LEU A 28 -42.60 -50.12 -0.01
N GLN A 29 -41.63 -51.02 0.10
CA GLN A 29 -40.22 -50.66 0.34
C GLN A 29 -39.56 -50.10 -0.93
N LEU A 30 -39.92 -50.64 -2.10
CA LEU A 30 -39.48 -50.09 -3.39
C LEU A 30 -40.02 -48.68 -3.65
N VAL A 31 -41.28 -48.41 -3.28
CA VAL A 31 -41.87 -47.06 -3.37
C VAL A 31 -41.15 -46.09 -2.42
N ALA A 32 -40.85 -46.51 -1.18
CA ALA A 32 -40.08 -45.69 -0.24
C ALA A 32 -38.68 -45.38 -0.79
N LEU A 33 -37.95 -46.38 -1.29
CA LEU A 33 -36.64 -46.21 -1.90
C LEU A 33 -36.68 -45.29 -3.12
N ALA A 34 -37.67 -45.47 -4.01
CA ALA A 34 -37.85 -44.63 -5.19
C ALA A 34 -38.17 -43.18 -4.81
N ALA A 35 -39.01 -42.96 -3.80
CA ALA A 35 -39.33 -41.62 -3.30
C ALA A 35 -38.09 -40.95 -2.69
N THR A 36 -37.31 -41.66 -1.88
CA THR A 36 -36.06 -41.14 -1.31
C THR A 36 -35.04 -40.81 -2.41
N ALA A 37 -34.85 -41.71 -3.39
CA ALA A 37 -33.96 -41.49 -4.52
C ALA A 37 -34.41 -40.29 -5.37
N ALA A 38 -35.72 -40.12 -5.59
CA ALA A 38 -36.27 -38.99 -6.32
C ALA A 38 -36.04 -37.66 -5.58
N VAL A 39 -36.28 -37.63 -4.27
CA VAL A 39 -36.01 -36.43 -3.44
C VAL A 39 -34.53 -36.07 -3.47
N ILE A 40 -33.64 -37.05 -3.30
CA ILE A 40 -32.19 -36.83 -3.37
C ILE A 40 -31.79 -36.29 -4.75
N ALA A 41 -32.30 -36.89 -5.83
CA ALA A 41 -32.00 -36.44 -7.19
C ALA A 41 -32.49 -35.00 -7.46
N VAL A 42 -33.68 -34.64 -6.97
CA VAL A 42 -34.22 -33.28 -7.10
C VAL A 42 -33.42 -32.27 -6.29
N VAL A 43 -33.03 -32.61 -5.06
CA VAL A 43 -32.22 -31.73 -4.20
C VAL A 43 -30.82 -31.52 -4.80
N ILE A 44 -30.16 -32.59 -5.22
CA ILE A 44 -28.83 -32.50 -5.85
C ILE A 44 -28.93 -31.74 -7.17
N GLY A 45 -29.88 -32.07 -8.04
CA GLY A 45 -30.09 -31.36 -9.31
C GLY A 45 -30.43 -29.88 -9.12
N GLY A 46 -31.28 -29.56 -8.13
CA GLY A 46 -31.63 -28.18 -7.79
C GLY A 46 -30.44 -27.39 -7.26
N SER A 47 -29.66 -27.97 -6.34
CA SER A 47 -28.45 -27.34 -5.79
C SER A 47 -27.38 -27.09 -6.85
N LEU A 48 -27.17 -28.04 -7.77
CA LEU A 48 -26.23 -27.90 -8.89
C LEU A 48 -26.70 -26.83 -9.89
N GLY A 49 -27.99 -26.79 -10.22
CA GLY A 49 -28.54 -25.79 -11.14
C GLY A 49 -28.49 -24.36 -10.58
N VAL A 50 -28.78 -24.20 -9.28
CA VAL A 50 -28.64 -22.90 -8.59
C VAL A 50 -27.16 -22.49 -8.51
N GLY A 51 -26.28 -23.43 -8.18
CA GLY A 51 -24.82 -23.20 -8.14
C GLY A 51 -24.27 -22.71 -9.47
N ASP A 52 -24.58 -23.40 -10.57
CA ASP A 52 -24.14 -23.03 -11.93
C ASP A 52 -24.71 -21.67 -12.36
N SER A 53 -25.99 -21.40 -12.06
CA SER A 53 -26.62 -20.11 -12.37
C SER A 53 -25.94 -18.94 -11.64
N ILE A 54 -25.59 -19.13 -10.36
CA ILE A 54 -24.86 -18.12 -9.57
C ILE A 54 -23.45 -17.93 -10.13
N GLN A 55 -22.74 -19.02 -10.45
CA GLN A 55 -21.39 -18.94 -11.01
C GLN A 55 -21.37 -18.24 -12.38
N GLN A 56 -22.32 -18.56 -13.26
CA GLN A 56 -22.46 -17.88 -14.55
C GLN A 56 -22.84 -16.40 -14.37
N GLY A 57 -23.72 -16.09 -13.41
CA GLY A 57 -24.07 -14.72 -13.06
C GLY A 57 -22.87 -13.91 -12.57
N LEU A 58 -22.07 -14.46 -11.66
CA LEU A 58 -20.84 -13.85 -11.16
C LEU A 58 -19.83 -13.64 -12.28
N ARG A 59 -19.59 -14.66 -13.13
CA ARG A 59 -18.68 -14.54 -14.28
C ARG A 59 -19.11 -13.41 -15.22
N ARG A 60 -20.39 -13.33 -15.58
CA ARG A 60 -20.91 -12.25 -16.43
C ARG A 60 -20.73 -10.87 -15.79
N MET A 61 -21.02 -10.72 -14.50
CA MET A 61 -20.81 -9.46 -13.78
C MET A 61 -19.33 -9.05 -13.76
N VAL A 62 -18.42 -9.99 -13.52
CA VAL A 62 -16.97 -9.70 -13.49
C VAL A 62 -16.47 -9.31 -14.88
N SER A 63 -16.88 -10.03 -15.94
CA SER A 63 -16.55 -9.66 -17.32
C SER A 63 -17.06 -8.27 -17.69
N GLN A 64 -18.26 -7.89 -17.27
CA GLN A 64 -18.82 -6.55 -17.50
C GLN A 64 -18.06 -5.46 -16.75
N ARG A 65 -17.56 -5.72 -15.53
CA ARG A 65 -16.78 -4.74 -14.73
C ARG A 65 -15.34 -4.55 -15.22
N ILE A 66 -14.80 -5.53 -15.94
CA ILE A 66 -13.38 -5.53 -16.34
C ILE A 66 -13.23 -5.19 -17.82
N GLY A 67 -14.27 -5.37 -18.63
CA GLY A 67 -14.24 -5.10 -20.07
C GLY A 67 -13.27 -6.04 -20.77
N GLY A 68 -12.51 -5.52 -21.74
CA GLY A 68 -11.52 -6.30 -22.50
C GLY A 68 -10.14 -6.38 -21.85
N ILE A 69 -10.01 -5.98 -20.58
CA ILE A 69 -8.74 -5.92 -19.85
C ILE A 69 -8.37 -7.33 -19.36
N ALA A 70 -7.23 -7.86 -19.82
CA ALA A 70 -6.75 -9.18 -19.44
C ALA A 70 -5.92 -9.14 -18.15
N ALA A 71 -5.04 -8.15 -18.04
CA ALA A 71 -4.16 -7.97 -16.89
C ALA A 71 -3.93 -6.50 -16.57
N VAL A 72 -3.56 -6.23 -15.32
CA VAL A 72 -3.37 -4.89 -14.80
C VAL A 72 -2.14 -4.81 -13.90
N ILE A 73 -1.36 -3.75 -14.10
CA ILE A 73 -0.34 -3.27 -13.17
C ILE A 73 -0.92 -2.03 -12.48
N ILE A 74 -1.13 -2.07 -11.15
CA ILE A 74 -1.46 -0.87 -10.36
C ILE A 74 -0.37 -0.64 -9.33
N GLY A 75 0.48 0.34 -9.56
CA GLY A 75 1.49 0.78 -8.61
C GLY A 75 0.87 1.30 -7.32
N ARG A 76 1.48 0.94 -6.18
CA ARG A 76 1.17 1.55 -4.89
C ARG A 76 1.52 3.05 -4.92
N GLU A 77 2.70 3.33 -5.45
CA GLU A 77 3.21 4.66 -5.74
C GLU A 77 3.00 5.04 -7.22
N PRO A 78 2.81 6.33 -7.53
CA PRO A 78 2.77 6.79 -8.90
C PRO A 78 4.17 6.73 -9.55
N PHE A 79 4.27 6.02 -10.67
CA PHE A 79 5.46 5.88 -11.51
C PHE A 79 5.47 6.89 -12.66
N GLY A 80 6.63 7.09 -13.29
CA GLY A 80 6.77 8.05 -14.39
C GLY A 80 6.09 7.58 -15.67
N LYS A 81 5.57 8.51 -16.47
CA LYS A 81 5.04 8.23 -17.83
C LYS A 81 6.05 7.45 -18.69
N GLN A 82 7.33 7.76 -18.54
CA GLN A 82 8.44 7.11 -19.24
C GLN A 82 8.50 5.59 -19.00
N PHE A 83 8.16 5.11 -17.81
CA PHE A 83 8.09 3.67 -17.55
C PHE A 83 7.02 3.00 -18.40
N SER A 84 5.82 3.59 -18.47
CA SER A 84 4.74 3.06 -19.31
C SER A 84 5.08 3.09 -20.80
N GLU A 85 5.82 4.10 -21.26
CA GLU A 85 6.24 4.22 -22.66
C GLU A 85 7.33 3.19 -23.01
N ARG A 86 8.34 3.01 -22.14
CA ARG A 86 9.38 1.98 -22.31
C ARG A 86 8.78 0.57 -22.28
N LEU A 87 7.90 0.29 -21.32
CA LEU A 87 7.21 -0.99 -21.21
C LEU A 87 6.41 -1.29 -22.48
N ASN A 88 5.66 -0.30 -22.99
CA ASN A 88 4.90 -0.47 -24.22
C ASN A 88 5.81 -0.74 -25.43
N ALA A 89 6.92 0.00 -25.57
CA ALA A 89 7.87 -0.22 -26.66
C ALA A 89 8.49 -1.63 -26.62
N SER A 90 8.98 -2.06 -25.46
CA SER A 90 9.57 -3.40 -25.27
C SER A 90 8.56 -4.52 -25.47
N PHE A 91 7.31 -4.32 -25.04
CA PHE A 91 6.24 -5.30 -25.20
C PHE A 91 5.84 -5.47 -26.67
N GLN A 92 5.62 -4.36 -27.40
CA GLN A 92 5.27 -4.41 -28.82
C GLN A 92 6.40 -5.03 -29.66
N GLN A 93 7.67 -4.77 -29.31
CA GLN A 93 8.80 -5.39 -29.99
C GLN A 93 8.82 -6.92 -29.84
N LYS A 94 8.42 -7.47 -28.68
CA LYS A 94 8.32 -8.94 -28.50
C LYS A 94 7.12 -9.51 -29.27
N LEU A 95 5.99 -8.83 -29.29
CA LEU A 95 4.79 -9.23 -30.03
C LEU A 95 5.02 -9.30 -31.55
N ASP A 96 5.79 -8.36 -32.12
CA ASP A 96 6.11 -8.36 -33.55
C ASP A 96 6.98 -9.57 -33.96
N VAL A 97 7.73 -10.15 -33.02
CA VAL A 97 8.57 -11.35 -33.25
C VAL A 97 7.73 -12.63 -33.18
N ASP A 98 6.77 -12.69 -32.25
CA ASP A 98 5.83 -13.80 -32.10
C ASP A 98 4.52 -13.49 -32.85
N SER A 99 4.58 -13.64 -34.18
CA SER A 99 3.49 -13.39 -35.12
C SER A 99 2.15 -14.01 -34.67
N SER A 100 1.34 -13.23 -33.99
CA SER A 100 0.02 -13.60 -33.51
C SER A 100 -0.98 -12.57 -33.98
N ASP A 101 -2.11 -13.02 -34.55
CA ASP A 101 -3.24 -12.18 -34.98
C ASP A 101 -3.94 -11.45 -33.79
N CYS A 102 -3.38 -11.52 -32.58
CA CYS A 102 -3.94 -10.93 -31.37
C CYS A 102 -3.56 -9.45 -31.29
N ARG A 103 -4.55 -8.56 -31.48
CA ARG A 103 -4.37 -7.13 -31.25
C ARG A 103 -4.36 -6.84 -29.75
N THR A 104 -3.17 -6.72 -29.17
CA THR A 104 -3.00 -6.32 -27.78
C THR A 104 -2.49 -4.88 -27.66
N ASP A 105 -3.10 -4.12 -26.77
CA ASP A 105 -2.75 -2.73 -26.49
C ASP A 105 -2.42 -2.57 -25.00
N LEU A 106 -1.40 -1.77 -24.70
CA LEU A 106 -1.16 -1.27 -23.34
C LEU A 106 -1.72 0.14 -23.19
N ILE A 107 -2.55 0.32 -22.18
CA ILE A 107 -3.21 1.59 -21.88
C ILE A 107 -2.76 2.08 -20.51
N SER A 108 -2.10 3.23 -20.49
CA SER A 108 -1.77 3.91 -19.24
C SER A 108 -2.98 4.67 -18.71
N ALA A 109 -3.18 4.58 -17.39
CA ALA A 109 -4.31 5.16 -16.70
C ALA A 109 -3.90 5.70 -15.33
N ILE A 110 -4.76 6.56 -14.79
CA ILE A 110 -4.75 6.95 -13.38
C ILE A 110 -6.00 6.35 -12.73
N VAL A 111 -5.80 5.55 -11.68
CA VAL A 111 -6.89 4.90 -10.94
C VAL A 111 -6.76 5.23 -9.46
N VAL A 112 -7.64 6.07 -8.93
CA VAL A 112 -7.60 6.50 -7.53
C VAL A 112 -9.03 6.55 -6.99
N GLU A 113 -9.21 6.29 -5.71
CA GLU A 113 -10.49 6.49 -5.04
C GLU A 113 -10.71 7.98 -4.74
N MET A 114 -11.91 8.48 -4.98
CA MET A 114 -12.25 9.88 -4.83
C MET A 114 -13.67 10.08 -4.32
N THR A 115 -14.00 11.28 -3.84
CA THR A 115 -15.37 11.66 -3.47
C THR A 115 -15.94 12.62 -4.51
N VAL A 116 -17.09 12.27 -5.08
CA VAL A 116 -17.85 13.13 -6.00
C VAL A 116 -18.94 13.82 -5.20
N GLU A 117 -19.02 15.15 -5.31
CA GLU A 117 -20.02 15.95 -4.58
C GLU A 117 -20.88 16.80 -5.51
N ARG A 118 -22.17 16.86 -5.20
CA ARG A 118 -23.07 17.89 -5.73
C ARG A 118 -22.98 19.14 -4.84
N PRO A 119 -22.64 20.32 -5.40
CA PRO A 119 -22.60 21.56 -4.63
C PRO A 119 -24.01 21.95 -4.15
N ALA A 120 -24.10 22.56 -2.98
CA ALA A 120 -25.36 23.11 -2.49
C ALA A 120 -25.76 24.34 -3.33
N GLY A 121 -27.01 24.36 -3.82
CA GLY A 121 -27.55 25.46 -4.61
C GLY A 121 -29.00 25.18 -5.03
N GLY A 122 -29.83 26.22 -5.09
CA GLY A 122 -31.20 26.12 -5.62
C GLY A 122 -32.16 25.23 -4.81
N GLY A 123 -32.05 25.19 -3.47
CA GLY A 123 -32.96 24.42 -2.61
C GLY A 123 -32.66 22.92 -2.49
N GLN A 124 -31.56 22.44 -3.07
CA GLN A 124 -31.12 21.04 -2.96
C GLN A 124 -30.01 20.87 -1.91
N SER A 125 -30.11 19.79 -1.11
CA SER A 125 -29.10 19.43 -0.11
C SER A 125 -27.80 18.94 -0.76
N ARG A 126 -26.68 19.14 -0.07
CA ARG A 126 -25.37 18.57 -0.47
C ARG A 126 -25.47 17.05 -0.46
N ALA A 127 -24.97 16.42 -1.53
CA ALA A 127 -24.86 14.97 -1.63
C ALA A 127 -23.44 14.62 -2.06
N SER A 128 -22.89 13.54 -1.50
CA SER A 128 -21.56 13.04 -1.82
C SER A 128 -21.56 11.53 -1.90
N ALA A 129 -20.70 10.99 -2.77
CA ALA A 129 -20.52 9.55 -2.93
C ALA A 129 -19.04 9.25 -3.25
N VAL A 130 -18.55 8.13 -2.71
CA VAL A 130 -17.21 7.62 -3.03
C VAL A 130 -17.25 6.92 -4.40
N ALA A 131 -16.31 7.25 -5.27
CA ALA A 131 -16.21 6.79 -6.64
C ALA A 131 -14.76 6.45 -7.02
N THR A 132 -14.59 5.66 -8.07
CA THR A 132 -13.29 5.46 -8.72
C THR A 132 -13.04 6.58 -9.71
N LEU A 133 -11.99 7.39 -9.52
CA LEU A 133 -11.44 8.25 -10.54
C LEU A 133 -10.69 7.40 -11.56
N LEU A 134 -11.13 7.45 -12.83
CA LEU A 134 -10.43 6.85 -13.96
C LEU A 134 -9.96 7.97 -14.88
N GLY A 135 -8.66 8.29 -14.83
CA GLY A 135 -8.01 9.16 -15.81
C GLY A 135 -7.54 8.34 -17.00
N CYS A 136 -8.12 8.54 -18.18
CA CYS A 136 -7.74 7.83 -19.40
C CYS A 136 -8.10 8.66 -20.66
N ASP A 137 -7.15 8.81 -21.58
CA ASP A 137 -7.38 9.55 -22.83
C ASP A 137 -7.96 8.67 -23.95
N ARG A 138 -7.73 7.35 -23.90
CA ARG A 138 -8.26 6.37 -24.87
C ARG A 138 -9.19 5.36 -24.20
N PRO A 139 -10.28 5.79 -23.54
CA PRO A 139 -11.12 4.85 -22.80
C PRO A 139 -11.83 3.86 -23.75
N ALA A 140 -12.08 4.22 -25.02
CA ALA A 140 -12.65 3.31 -26.02
C ALA A 140 -11.73 2.12 -26.32
N ALA A 141 -10.41 2.29 -26.17
CA ALA A 141 -9.45 1.20 -26.37
C ALA A 141 -9.50 0.17 -25.24
N LEU A 142 -10.22 0.42 -24.13
CA LEU A 142 -10.48 -0.57 -23.07
C LEU A 142 -11.58 -1.59 -23.44
N LEU A 143 -12.11 -1.51 -24.67
CA LEU A 143 -13.17 -2.37 -25.20
C LEU A 143 -14.48 -2.30 -24.41
N PHE A 144 -14.81 -1.10 -23.90
CA PHE A 144 -16.14 -0.77 -23.38
C PHE A 144 -16.96 -0.02 -24.44
N GLU A 145 -18.28 -0.17 -24.40
CA GLU A 145 -19.18 0.72 -25.14
C GLU A 145 -19.20 2.09 -24.46
N ILE A 146 -18.66 3.11 -25.13
CA ILE A 146 -18.56 4.46 -24.56
C ILE A 146 -19.24 5.45 -25.49
N PRO A 147 -20.16 6.29 -24.97
CA PRO A 147 -20.74 7.37 -25.77
C PRO A 147 -19.64 8.38 -26.14
N PRO A 148 -19.52 8.79 -27.41
CA PRO A 148 -18.54 9.77 -27.83
C PRO A 148 -18.79 11.11 -27.11
N SER A 149 -17.74 11.69 -26.54
CA SER A 149 -17.80 13.01 -25.91
C SER A 149 -16.55 13.80 -26.27
N GLU A 150 -16.73 14.90 -26.99
CA GLU A 150 -15.66 15.84 -27.36
C GLU A 150 -15.45 16.94 -26.31
N VAL A 151 -16.32 17.01 -25.30
CA VAL A 151 -16.35 18.10 -24.31
C VAL A 151 -15.46 17.78 -23.12
N LYS A 152 -14.55 18.71 -22.81
CA LYS A 152 -13.70 18.65 -21.61
C LYS A 152 -14.55 18.78 -20.34
N GLY A 153 -14.56 17.74 -19.51
CA GLY A 153 -15.27 17.70 -18.23
C GLY A 153 -15.19 16.31 -17.59
N VAL A 154 -16.20 15.95 -16.79
CA VAL A 154 -16.28 14.62 -16.16
C VAL A 154 -17.45 13.83 -16.74
N GLN A 155 -17.22 12.54 -17.01
CA GLN A 155 -18.29 11.59 -17.32
C GLN A 155 -18.51 10.71 -16.09
N LEU A 156 -19.76 10.60 -15.62
CA LEU A 156 -20.09 9.84 -14.42
C LEU A 156 -20.91 8.61 -14.78
N SER A 157 -20.69 7.51 -14.07
CA SER A 157 -21.57 6.33 -14.13
C SER A 157 -23.03 6.68 -13.81
N GLN A 158 -23.96 6.00 -14.48
CA GLN A 158 -25.40 6.16 -14.23
C GLN A 158 -25.73 6.05 -12.72
N ARG A 159 -25.12 5.08 -12.03
CA ARG A 159 -25.31 4.88 -10.59
C ARG A 159 -24.91 6.10 -9.75
N LEU A 160 -23.80 6.78 -10.08
CA LEU A 160 -23.40 8.00 -9.38
C LEU A 160 -24.35 9.16 -9.68
N VAL A 161 -24.81 9.28 -10.92
CA VAL A 161 -25.75 10.33 -11.34
C VAL A 161 -27.08 10.18 -10.60
N ASP A 162 -27.60 8.95 -10.50
CA ASP A 162 -28.85 8.64 -9.81
C ASP A 162 -28.74 8.88 -8.30
N LEU A 163 -27.63 8.46 -7.67
CA LEU A 163 -27.38 8.67 -6.24
C LEU A 163 -27.25 10.15 -5.86
N LEU A 164 -26.62 10.95 -6.72
CA LEU A 164 -26.38 12.37 -6.47
C LEU A 164 -27.50 13.27 -7.04
N GLY A 165 -28.43 12.70 -7.82
CA GLY A 165 -29.50 13.44 -8.50
C GLY A 165 -28.97 14.52 -9.44
N LEU A 166 -27.95 14.18 -10.25
CA LEU A 166 -27.29 15.09 -11.19
C LEU A 166 -27.90 15.00 -12.59
N LYS A 167 -27.72 16.05 -13.40
CA LYS A 167 -28.06 16.10 -14.83
C LYS A 167 -26.86 16.57 -15.65
N VAL A 168 -26.81 16.18 -16.92
CA VAL A 168 -25.78 16.65 -17.85
C VAL A 168 -25.81 18.19 -17.90
N GLY A 169 -24.64 18.81 -17.75
CA GLY A 169 -24.48 20.25 -17.60
C GLY A 169 -24.36 20.75 -16.15
N ASP A 170 -24.67 19.91 -15.15
CA ASP A 170 -24.57 20.30 -13.75
C ASP A 170 -23.11 20.44 -13.31
N PRO A 171 -22.83 21.37 -12.38
CA PRO A 171 -21.53 21.47 -11.74
C PRO A 171 -21.34 20.35 -10.72
N VAL A 172 -20.17 19.71 -10.77
CA VAL A 172 -19.75 18.62 -9.89
C VAL A 172 -18.43 19.00 -9.23
N ILE A 173 -18.26 18.69 -7.95
CA ILE A 173 -16.98 18.86 -7.27
C ILE A 173 -16.33 17.49 -7.15
N LEU A 174 -15.16 17.33 -7.74
CA LEU A 174 -14.32 16.16 -7.56
C LEU A 174 -13.36 16.44 -6.41
N ARG A 175 -13.39 15.65 -5.35
CA ARG A 175 -12.45 15.73 -4.22
C ARG A 175 -11.60 14.47 -4.16
N VAL A 176 -10.29 14.63 -4.13
CA VAL A 176 -9.35 13.54 -3.92
C VAL A 176 -8.56 13.80 -2.65
N ASN A 177 -8.35 12.75 -1.87
CA ASN A 177 -7.51 12.81 -0.68
C ASN A 177 -6.06 12.60 -1.11
N GLU A 178 -5.16 13.47 -0.68
CA GLU A 178 -3.73 13.26 -0.82
C GLU A 178 -3.33 12.04 0.01
N ARG A 179 -2.52 11.17 -0.59
CA ARG A 179 -1.96 10.03 0.12
C ARG A 179 -0.77 10.53 0.94
N SER A 180 -0.79 10.29 2.25
CA SER A 180 0.39 10.52 3.08
C SER A 180 1.51 9.58 2.62
N ALA A 181 2.72 10.13 2.50
CA ALA A 181 3.94 9.37 2.28
C ALA A 181 4.10 8.25 3.31
N VAL A 182 3.88 8.59 4.59
CA VAL A 182 4.06 7.68 5.71
C VAL A 182 2.77 6.86 5.93
N PRO A 183 2.84 5.53 6.19
CA PRO A 183 1.65 4.71 6.38
C PRO A 183 0.76 5.22 7.53
N SER A 184 -0.56 5.29 7.32
CA SER A 184 -1.54 5.86 8.29
C SER A 184 -1.62 5.15 9.64
N ASP A 185 -1.11 3.93 9.71
CA ASP A 185 -1.07 3.14 10.93
C ASP A 185 0.21 3.39 11.74
N THR A 186 1.15 4.22 11.29
CA THR A 186 2.31 4.65 12.10
C THR A 186 2.03 6.00 12.77
N PRO A 187 2.76 6.34 13.86
CA PRO A 187 2.62 7.64 14.52
C PRO A 187 2.90 8.83 13.60
N LEU A 188 3.79 8.64 12.62
CA LEU A 188 4.19 9.68 11.66
C LEU A 188 3.30 9.71 10.40
N GLY A 189 2.23 8.91 10.35
CA GLY A 189 1.31 8.83 9.20
C GLY A 189 0.06 9.70 9.34
N ARG A 190 -0.22 10.56 8.36
CA ARG A 190 -1.47 11.34 8.32
C ARG A 190 -2.66 10.43 7.97
N ARG A 191 -3.65 10.38 8.86
CA ARG A 191 -4.91 9.63 8.66
C ARG A 191 -5.94 10.39 7.86
N GLN A 192 -6.02 11.70 8.09
CA GLN A 192 -6.80 12.62 7.26
C GLN A 192 -5.80 13.41 6.43
N GLY A 193 -5.63 12.99 5.17
CA GLY A 193 -4.84 13.74 4.21
C GLY A 193 -5.51 15.07 3.87
N SER A 194 -4.71 16.06 3.51
CA SER A 194 -5.14 17.21 2.72
C SER A 194 -6.00 16.72 1.56
N SER A 195 -7.15 17.35 1.35
CA SER A 195 -8.01 17.00 0.22
C SER A 195 -7.96 18.11 -0.82
N ARG A 196 -7.61 17.75 -2.05
CA ARG A 196 -7.73 18.67 -3.19
C ARG A 196 -9.11 18.51 -3.80
N SER A 197 -9.72 19.63 -4.15
CA SER A 197 -11.02 19.60 -4.82
C SER A 197 -11.04 20.50 -6.05
N ARG A 198 -11.77 20.07 -7.07
CA ARG A 198 -11.93 20.81 -8.31
C ARG A 198 -13.37 20.75 -8.78
N ARG A 199 -13.91 21.92 -9.11
CA ARG A 199 -15.23 22.05 -9.73
C ARG A 199 -15.09 21.80 -11.24
N VAL A 200 -15.91 20.90 -11.75
CA VAL A 200 -15.99 20.49 -13.16
C VAL A 200 -17.46 20.39 -13.56
N THR A 201 -17.74 20.22 -14.85
CA THR A 201 -19.09 20.06 -15.37
C THR A 201 -19.31 18.61 -15.79
N LEU A 202 -20.48 18.05 -15.48
CA LEU A 202 -20.90 16.74 -15.98
C LEU A 202 -21.19 16.83 -17.48
N THR A 203 -20.38 16.16 -18.31
CA THR A 203 -20.49 16.24 -19.78
C THR A 203 -21.33 15.13 -20.38
N SER A 204 -21.26 13.93 -19.83
CA SER A 204 -22.06 12.78 -20.26
C SER A 204 -22.23 11.78 -19.13
N VAL A 205 -23.21 10.90 -19.29
CA VAL A 205 -23.46 9.79 -18.36
C VAL A 205 -23.00 8.49 -19.01
N LEU A 206 -22.25 7.69 -18.25
CA LEU A 206 -21.77 6.39 -18.69
C LEU A 206 -22.88 5.36 -18.41
N PRO A 207 -23.38 4.66 -19.46
CA PRO A 207 -24.49 3.72 -19.31
C PRO A 207 -24.07 2.48 -18.52
N THR A 208 -25.05 1.75 -17.99
CA THR A 208 -24.81 0.42 -17.37
C THR A 208 -24.27 -0.55 -18.41
N GLY A 209 -23.27 -1.35 -18.06
CA GLY A 209 -22.54 -2.25 -18.97
C GLY A 209 -21.37 -1.57 -19.70
N SER A 210 -21.06 -0.31 -19.41
CA SER A 210 -19.90 0.40 -19.93
C SER A 210 -18.76 0.50 -18.91
N VAL A 211 -17.74 1.30 -19.23
CA VAL A 211 -16.67 1.70 -18.30
C VAL A 211 -17.20 2.32 -16.99
N GLY A 212 -18.47 2.75 -16.95
CA GLY A 212 -19.13 3.21 -15.73
C GLY A 212 -19.20 2.16 -14.61
N ASP A 213 -19.15 0.87 -14.95
CA ASP A 213 -19.15 -0.25 -14.01
C ASP A 213 -17.72 -0.72 -13.65
N PHE A 214 -16.68 -0.05 -14.16
CA PHE A 214 -15.31 -0.46 -13.96
C PHE A 214 -14.93 -0.51 -12.47
N SER A 215 -14.43 -1.66 -12.03
CA SER A 215 -13.93 -1.83 -10.66
C SER A 215 -12.85 -2.89 -10.60
N LEU A 216 -11.76 -2.54 -9.90
CA LEU A 216 -10.68 -3.47 -9.55
C LEU A 216 -10.88 -4.09 -8.16
N SER A 217 -11.88 -3.64 -7.41
CA SER A 217 -12.18 -4.11 -6.04
C SER A 217 -13.05 -5.37 -6.09
N SER A 218 -12.67 -6.39 -5.31
CA SER A 218 -13.41 -7.65 -5.21
C SER A 218 -14.41 -7.69 -4.04
N SER A 219 -14.24 -6.86 -3.01
CA SER A 219 -15.04 -6.89 -1.77
C SER A 219 -16.08 -5.78 -1.71
N GLU A 220 -15.66 -4.52 -1.88
CA GLU A 220 -16.53 -3.34 -1.84
C GLU A 220 -16.21 -2.45 -3.04
N PRO A 221 -16.97 -2.53 -4.14
CA PRO A 221 -16.79 -1.62 -5.26
C PRO A 221 -17.31 -0.22 -4.88
N PRO A 222 -16.59 0.86 -5.24
CA PRO A 222 -17.09 2.23 -5.12
C PRO A 222 -18.46 2.41 -5.79
N ALA A 223 -19.16 3.49 -5.47
CA ALA A 223 -20.53 3.72 -5.96
C ALA A 223 -20.60 3.87 -7.50
N GLY A 224 -19.47 4.11 -8.15
CA GLY A 224 -19.30 4.02 -9.59
C GLY A 224 -18.00 4.67 -10.05
N VAL A 225 -17.92 5.04 -11.33
CA VAL A 225 -16.72 5.60 -11.96
C VAL A 225 -16.94 7.06 -12.38
N ALA A 226 -15.92 7.88 -12.13
CA ALA A 226 -15.75 9.22 -12.68
C ALA A 226 -14.61 9.19 -13.72
N LEU A 227 -14.97 9.21 -15.00
CA LEU A 227 -14.03 9.21 -16.12
C LEU A 227 -13.64 10.65 -16.47
N VAL A 228 -12.34 10.90 -16.52
CA VAL A 228 -11.74 12.19 -16.90
C VAL A 228 -10.56 11.99 -17.84
N SER A 229 -10.11 13.05 -18.52
CA SER A 229 -8.84 13.01 -19.25
C SER A 229 -7.66 12.84 -18.30
N LEU A 230 -6.56 12.28 -18.82
CA LEU A 230 -5.32 12.15 -18.04
C LEU A 230 -4.84 13.50 -17.55
N THR A 231 -4.87 14.54 -18.39
CA THR A 231 -4.46 15.90 -18.00
C THR A 231 -5.27 16.45 -16.82
N LEU A 232 -6.59 16.21 -16.78
CA LEU A 232 -7.42 16.67 -15.67
C LEU A 232 -7.12 15.89 -14.38
N ALA A 233 -6.90 14.57 -14.49
CA ALA A 233 -6.50 13.73 -13.36
C ALA A 233 -5.12 14.14 -12.79
N GLU A 234 -4.14 14.38 -13.66
CA GLU A 234 -2.80 14.87 -13.26
C GLU A 234 -2.91 16.19 -12.49
N GLN A 235 -3.69 17.15 -12.99
CA GLN A 235 -3.87 18.44 -12.32
C GLN A 235 -4.64 18.32 -10.99
N LEU A 236 -5.58 17.38 -10.88
CA LEU A 236 -6.34 17.14 -9.66
C LEU A 236 -5.47 16.51 -8.55
N LEU A 237 -4.53 15.65 -8.95
CA LEU A 237 -3.64 14.89 -8.06
C LEU A 237 -2.26 15.52 -7.84
N ASP A 238 -1.90 16.56 -8.61
CA ASP A 238 -0.52 17.08 -8.72
C ASP A 238 0.51 16.08 -9.27
N TRP A 239 0.05 15.21 -10.15
CA TRP A 239 0.82 14.09 -10.68
C TRP A 239 1.37 14.41 -12.07
N SER A 240 2.12 15.51 -12.19
CA SER A 240 2.70 15.92 -13.47
C SER A 240 3.55 14.81 -14.08
N GLY A 241 3.10 14.26 -15.22
CA GLY A 241 3.78 13.17 -15.92
C GLY A 241 3.85 11.84 -15.16
N LYS A 242 3.00 11.64 -14.13
CA LYS A 242 2.96 10.37 -13.38
C LYS A 242 1.69 9.58 -13.63
N ARG A 243 1.79 8.26 -13.56
CA ARG A 243 0.70 7.29 -13.73
C ARG A 243 0.76 6.29 -12.59
N ASN A 244 -0.33 5.57 -12.34
CA ASN A 244 -0.30 4.46 -11.39
C ASN A 244 -0.94 3.19 -11.94
N GLY A 245 -1.53 3.23 -13.14
CA GLY A 245 -2.13 2.07 -13.79
C GLY A 245 -1.61 1.83 -15.20
N ILE A 246 -1.37 0.57 -15.53
CA ILE A 246 -1.19 0.08 -16.90
C ILE A 246 -2.12 -1.11 -17.10
N PHE A 247 -2.91 -1.06 -18.16
CA PHE A 247 -3.89 -2.07 -18.51
C PHE A 247 -3.47 -2.77 -19.79
N LEU A 248 -3.37 -4.09 -19.73
CA LEU A 248 -3.20 -4.94 -20.90
C LEU A 248 -4.59 -5.27 -21.45
N VAL A 249 -4.87 -4.80 -22.65
CA VAL A 249 -6.15 -5.00 -23.35
C VAL A 249 -5.95 -5.92 -24.54
N GLY A 250 -6.88 -6.85 -24.72
CA GLY A 250 -6.91 -7.79 -25.85
C GLY A 250 -7.83 -8.97 -25.61
N GLY A 251 -8.78 -8.86 -24.67
CA GLY A 251 -9.75 -9.91 -24.37
C GLY A 251 -9.08 -11.21 -23.91
N THR A 252 -9.51 -12.33 -24.46
CA THR A 252 -9.02 -13.67 -24.09
C THR A 252 -7.61 -13.95 -24.59
N CYS A 253 -7.20 -13.42 -25.75
CA CYS A 253 -5.88 -13.68 -26.31
C CYS A 253 -4.75 -12.94 -25.57
N ALA A 254 -5.05 -11.80 -24.96
CA ALA A 254 -4.10 -11.09 -24.10
C ALA A 254 -3.71 -11.85 -22.81
N GLN A 255 -4.40 -12.94 -22.45
CA GLN A 255 -4.03 -13.75 -21.28
C GLN A 255 -2.72 -14.52 -21.48
N ASP A 256 -2.42 -14.90 -22.72
CA ASP A 256 -1.21 -15.66 -23.03
C ASP A 256 0.04 -14.78 -22.88
N PHE A 257 -0.10 -13.45 -23.06
CA PHE A 257 0.99 -12.47 -23.01
C PHE A 257 1.28 -11.89 -21.62
N VAL A 258 0.64 -12.41 -20.57
CA VAL A 258 0.78 -11.89 -19.20
C VAL A 258 2.20 -12.11 -18.68
N ASN A 259 2.82 -13.24 -19.02
CA ASN A 259 4.18 -13.58 -18.59
C ASN A 259 5.23 -12.72 -19.32
N GLU A 260 5.00 -12.45 -20.61
CA GLU A 260 5.82 -11.62 -21.46
C GLU A 260 5.82 -10.17 -20.97
N LEU A 261 4.65 -9.68 -20.52
CA LEU A 261 4.52 -8.36 -19.90
C LEU A 261 5.32 -8.27 -18.60
N ASP A 262 5.28 -9.30 -17.76
CA ASP A 262 6.06 -9.36 -16.51
C ASP A 262 7.57 -9.36 -16.82
N GLN A 263 8.00 -10.13 -17.82
CA GLN A 263 9.41 -10.17 -18.26
C GLN A 263 9.90 -8.87 -18.91
N CYS A 264 9.02 -8.07 -19.52
CA CYS A 264 9.37 -6.77 -20.11
C CYS A 264 9.40 -5.63 -19.08
N SER A 265 9.00 -5.89 -17.83
CA SER A 265 8.87 -4.87 -16.81
C SER A 265 10.23 -4.51 -16.20
N GLU A 266 10.84 -3.45 -16.72
CA GLU A 266 12.13 -2.90 -16.23
C GLU A 266 11.95 -1.50 -15.62
N PRO A 267 11.44 -1.39 -14.38
CA PRO A 267 11.28 -0.09 -13.72
C PRO A 267 12.62 0.50 -13.27
N THR A 268 12.64 1.82 -13.14
CA THR A 268 13.73 2.52 -12.42
C THR A 268 13.45 2.56 -10.92
N LEU A 269 14.44 2.91 -10.11
CA LEU A 269 14.23 3.15 -8.66
C LEU A 269 13.09 4.14 -8.39
N LEU A 270 13.00 5.22 -9.19
CA LEU A 270 11.95 6.23 -9.04
C LEU A 270 10.55 5.69 -9.34
N ASP A 271 10.44 4.71 -10.24
CA ASP A 271 9.16 4.08 -10.60
C ASP A 271 8.65 3.18 -9.48
N ILE A 272 9.54 2.55 -8.70
CA ILE A 272 9.21 1.75 -7.52
C ILE A 272 9.20 2.55 -6.21
N GLY A 273 9.25 3.89 -6.29
CA GLY A 273 9.15 4.77 -5.12
C GLY A 273 10.42 4.89 -4.28
N LEU A 274 11.57 4.43 -4.81
CA LEU A 274 12.88 4.53 -4.18
C LEU A 274 13.68 5.71 -4.73
N VAL A 275 14.49 6.29 -3.87
CA VAL A 275 15.27 7.48 -4.16
C VAL A 275 16.70 7.24 -3.71
N LEU A 276 17.64 7.30 -4.66
CA LEU A 276 19.07 7.26 -4.39
C LEU A 276 19.62 8.68 -4.57
N LYS A 277 20.07 9.30 -3.47
CA LYS A 277 20.57 10.68 -3.43
C LYS A 277 22.01 10.74 -2.98
N ARG A 278 22.72 11.79 -3.41
CA ARG A 278 24.02 12.17 -2.86
C ARG A 278 23.81 13.11 -1.68
N TYR A 279 24.59 12.91 -0.64
CA TYR A 279 24.57 13.65 0.62
C TYR A 279 25.98 14.20 0.93
N GLY A 280 26.07 15.15 1.87
CA GLY A 280 27.32 15.78 2.32
C GLY A 280 28.28 16.19 1.21
N ASP A 281 27.93 17.21 0.41
CA ASP A 281 28.71 17.70 -0.75
C ASP A 281 29.10 16.64 -1.80
N GLY A 282 28.46 15.45 -1.77
CA GLY A 282 28.74 14.33 -2.67
C GLY A 282 29.65 13.24 -2.09
N SER A 283 29.99 13.30 -0.81
CA SER A 283 30.84 12.34 -0.10
C SER A 283 30.14 11.01 0.23
N CYS A 284 28.82 10.98 0.26
CA CYS A 284 28.04 9.78 0.52
C CYS A 284 26.79 9.67 -0.36
N LEU A 285 26.26 8.46 -0.43
CA LEU A 285 25.01 8.12 -1.11
C LEU A 285 24.04 7.56 -0.08
N GLY A 286 22.76 7.91 -0.21
CA GLY A 286 21.72 7.29 0.60
C GLY A 286 20.54 6.86 -0.23
N LEU A 287 20.08 5.64 0.02
CA LEU A 287 18.88 5.06 -0.53
C LEU A 287 17.77 5.20 0.52
N THR A 288 16.69 5.86 0.15
CA THR A 288 15.48 5.99 0.97
C THR A 288 14.23 5.74 0.13
N SER A 289 13.07 5.57 0.79
CA SER A 289 11.78 5.52 0.12
C SER A 289 11.03 6.84 0.30
N ARG A 290 10.07 7.11 -0.58
CA ARG A 290 9.10 8.19 -0.35
C ARG A 290 8.23 7.97 0.89
N ARG A 291 8.25 6.78 1.51
CA ARG A 291 7.40 6.40 2.64
C ARG A 291 8.13 6.38 3.99
N MET A 292 9.34 6.95 4.04
CA MET A 292 10.27 6.96 5.18
C MET A 292 10.82 5.57 5.57
N ILE A 293 10.02 4.51 5.44
CA ILE A 293 10.39 3.13 5.76
C ILE A 293 10.62 2.33 4.47
N LEU A 294 11.65 1.49 4.46
CA LEU A 294 11.93 0.52 3.40
C LEU A 294 11.18 -0.79 3.70
N GLU A 295 10.39 -1.26 2.74
CA GLU A 295 9.75 -2.57 2.82
C GLU A 295 10.81 -3.68 2.88
N GLN A 296 10.53 -4.79 3.59
CA GLN A 296 11.51 -5.86 3.81
C GLN A 296 12.13 -6.41 2.51
N ALA A 297 11.35 -6.49 1.43
CA ALA A 297 11.85 -6.93 0.13
C ALA A 297 12.88 -5.96 -0.47
N VAL A 298 12.69 -4.65 -0.26
CA VAL A 298 13.65 -3.61 -0.67
C VAL A 298 14.88 -3.65 0.22
N ASP A 299 14.71 -3.79 1.54
CA ASP A 299 15.81 -3.91 2.50
C ASP A 299 16.70 -5.11 2.18
N ASN A 300 16.10 -6.26 1.85
CA ASN A 300 16.83 -7.43 1.39
C ASN A 300 17.56 -7.17 0.06
N ALA A 301 16.92 -6.53 -0.91
CA ALA A 301 17.59 -6.21 -2.19
C ALA A 301 18.77 -5.25 -2.00
N ALA A 302 18.63 -4.26 -1.11
CA ALA A 302 19.71 -3.35 -0.71
C ALA A 302 20.84 -4.10 -0.02
N GLN A 303 20.54 -5.00 0.93
CA GLN A 303 21.53 -5.85 1.59
C GLN A 303 22.37 -6.65 0.59
N HIS A 304 21.76 -7.24 -0.44
CA HIS A 304 22.48 -8.03 -1.44
C HIS A 304 23.30 -7.19 -2.43
N THR A 305 22.95 -5.93 -2.64
CA THR A 305 23.58 -5.09 -3.70
C THR A 305 24.50 -4.02 -3.15
N MET A 306 24.29 -3.58 -1.90
CA MET A 306 24.98 -2.44 -1.30
C MET A 306 25.99 -2.86 -0.23
N ALA A 307 25.79 -3.98 0.48
CA ALA A 307 26.67 -4.35 1.60
C ALA A 307 28.14 -4.53 1.17
N ASP A 308 28.40 -5.22 0.07
CA ASP A 308 29.75 -5.43 -0.47
C ASP A 308 30.43 -4.14 -0.96
N LEU A 309 29.65 -3.06 -1.14
CA LEU A 309 30.13 -1.73 -1.50
C LEU A 309 30.39 -0.84 -0.26
N GLY A 310 30.33 -1.40 0.95
CA GLY A 310 30.43 -0.68 2.21
C GLY A 310 29.11 -0.04 2.65
N GLY A 311 27.98 -0.56 2.16
CA GLY A 311 26.66 -0.05 2.48
C GLY A 311 26.19 -0.49 3.87
N VAL A 312 25.60 0.43 4.62
CA VAL A 312 25.05 0.16 5.96
C VAL A 312 23.61 0.66 6.09
N PRO A 313 22.68 -0.16 6.65
CA PRO A 313 21.33 0.27 6.97
C PRO A 313 21.29 1.15 8.22
N SER A 314 20.28 2.01 8.28
CA SER A 314 19.92 2.76 9.49
C SER A 314 18.41 2.75 9.73
N LEU A 315 18.02 2.96 10.99
CA LEU A 315 16.63 3.15 11.38
C LEU A 315 16.51 4.42 12.22
N VAL A 316 15.71 5.37 11.72
CA VAL A 316 15.41 6.63 12.42
C VAL A 316 14.04 6.57 13.06
N PHE A 317 13.94 7.07 14.29
CA PHE A 317 12.66 7.30 14.96
C PHE A 317 12.75 8.49 15.92
N LEU A 318 11.58 8.97 16.35
CA LEU A 318 11.46 10.14 17.22
C LEU A 318 11.30 9.69 18.69
N ALA A 319 12.07 10.30 19.58
CA ALA A 319 11.80 10.31 21.01
C ALA A 319 11.04 11.58 21.38
N ASN A 320 9.89 11.43 22.03
CA ASN A 320 9.03 12.54 22.43
C ASN A 320 9.65 13.35 23.59
N GLU A 321 10.38 12.67 24.47
CA GLU A 321 11.09 13.26 25.59
C GLU A 321 12.29 12.37 25.95
N ILE A 322 13.45 12.97 26.18
CA ILE A 322 14.63 12.35 26.78
C ILE A 322 14.84 13.00 28.15
N SER A 323 15.04 12.18 29.17
CA SER A 323 15.20 12.61 30.56
C SER A 323 16.24 11.76 31.29
N MET A 324 16.76 12.30 32.38
CA MET A 324 17.59 11.52 33.31
C MET A 324 16.70 10.56 34.10
N LYS A 325 17.18 9.35 34.40
CA LYS A 325 16.38 8.34 35.13
C LYS A 325 16.05 8.76 36.58
N SER A 326 16.86 9.62 37.18
CA SER A 326 16.68 10.06 38.57
C SER A 326 15.45 10.97 38.71
N GLU A 327 14.50 10.64 39.60
CA GLU A 327 13.32 11.49 39.88
C GLU A 327 13.68 12.89 40.41
N ALA A 328 14.90 13.09 40.91
CA ALA A 328 15.39 14.39 41.34
C ALA A 328 15.86 15.28 40.17
N ALA A 329 16.14 14.67 39.01
CA ALA A 329 16.60 15.39 37.82
C ALA A 329 15.40 15.97 37.07
N LYS A 330 15.38 17.29 36.94
CA LYS A 330 14.34 18.01 36.21
C LYS A 330 14.62 18.12 34.71
N ALA A 331 15.82 17.73 34.28
CA ALA A 331 16.28 17.98 32.94
C ALA A 331 15.55 17.10 31.91
N LYS A 332 14.96 17.76 30.92
CA LYS A 332 14.14 17.13 29.87
C LYS A 332 14.46 17.77 28.53
N VAL A 333 14.56 16.96 27.49
CA VAL A 333 14.73 17.41 26.11
C VAL A 333 13.63 16.80 25.25
N PRO A 334 12.72 17.60 24.68
CA PRO A 334 11.60 17.08 23.89
C PRO A 334 12.02 16.72 22.46
N TYR A 335 11.17 15.95 21.78
CA TYR A 335 11.18 15.70 20.32
C TYR A 335 12.58 15.57 19.69
N SER A 336 13.30 14.52 20.06
CA SER A 336 14.69 14.29 19.66
C SER A 336 14.80 13.10 18.71
N THR A 337 15.54 13.27 17.62
CA THR A 337 15.82 12.19 16.65
C THR A 337 16.78 11.16 17.24
N ILE A 338 16.42 9.89 17.13
CA ILE A 338 17.26 8.74 17.49
C ILE A 338 17.64 7.96 16.22
N LEU A 339 18.91 7.59 16.10
CA LEU A 339 19.44 6.81 14.98
C LEU A 339 19.96 5.44 15.44
N GLY A 340 19.41 4.37 14.87
CA GLY A 340 19.98 3.03 14.91
C GLY A 340 21.10 2.87 13.89
N ILE A 341 22.30 2.50 14.36
CA ILE A 341 23.51 2.35 13.54
C ILE A 341 24.12 0.95 13.68
N GLN A 342 24.84 0.49 12.66
CA GLN A 342 25.62 -0.76 12.73
C GLN A 342 27.05 -0.54 13.21
N ASP A 343 27.61 0.63 12.93
CA ASP A 343 29.00 1.00 13.21
C ASP A 343 29.08 2.51 13.51
N THR A 344 30.04 2.90 14.35
CA THR A 344 30.37 4.30 14.63
C THR A 344 31.21 4.91 13.51
N SER A 345 31.88 4.11 12.69
CA SER A 345 32.41 4.55 11.40
C SER A 345 31.33 4.43 10.33
N HIS A 346 30.62 5.53 10.08
CA HIS A 346 29.46 5.56 9.20
C HIS A 346 29.79 6.29 7.89
N PRO A 347 29.23 5.89 6.73
CA PRO A 347 29.54 6.55 5.44
C PRO A 347 29.28 8.05 5.37
N VAL A 348 28.37 8.55 6.23
CA VAL A 348 28.02 9.98 6.33
C VAL A 348 28.98 10.76 7.25
N GLY A 349 29.85 10.06 7.99
CA GLY A 349 30.83 10.62 8.89
C GLY A 349 31.00 9.77 10.15
N ASP A 350 32.17 9.82 10.77
CA ASP A 350 32.45 9.07 11.99
C ASP A 350 31.78 9.70 13.22
N LEU A 351 31.44 8.88 14.21
CA LEU A 351 31.11 9.33 15.58
C LEU A 351 32.38 9.36 16.42
N VAL A 352 32.89 10.57 16.66
CA VAL A 352 34.11 10.81 17.42
C VAL A 352 33.82 11.54 18.73
N GLY A 353 34.65 11.31 19.74
CA GLY A 353 34.65 12.11 20.97
C GLY A 353 35.24 13.51 20.73
N GLU A 354 35.23 14.35 21.77
CA GLU A 354 35.86 15.69 21.74
C GLU A 354 37.39 15.63 21.54
N ASP A 355 38.00 14.47 21.79
CA ASP A 355 39.42 14.18 21.52
C ASP A 355 39.69 13.78 20.04
N GLY A 356 38.64 13.69 19.22
CA GLY A 356 38.71 13.27 17.83
C GLY A 356 38.89 11.76 17.63
N GLN A 357 38.85 10.96 18.69
CA GLN A 357 38.94 9.50 18.59
C GLN A 357 37.58 8.89 18.28
N LEU A 358 37.58 7.83 17.48
CA LEU A 358 36.36 7.07 17.16
C LEU A 358 35.78 6.47 18.44
N LEU A 359 34.49 6.72 18.69
CA LEU A 359 33.80 6.13 19.82
C LEU A 359 33.55 4.63 19.59
N PRO A 360 33.60 3.80 20.64
CA PRO A 360 33.26 2.39 20.52
C PRO A 360 31.76 2.24 20.20
N MET A 361 31.44 1.22 19.39
CA MET A 361 30.05 0.87 19.10
C MET A 361 29.32 0.50 20.40
N PRO A 362 28.17 1.13 20.72
CA PRO A 362 27.37 0.76 21.89
C PRO A 362 26.91 -0.70 21.82
N VAL A 363 26.72 -1.34 22.98
CA VAL A 363 26.25 -2.73 23.07
C VAL A 363 24.98 -2.82 23.92
N GLY A 364 24.02 -3.64 23.49
CA GLY A 364 22.78 -3.87 24.24
C GLY A 364 21.95 -2.60 24.41
N ASN A 365 21.81 -2.13 25.64
CA ASN A 365 21.06 -0.91 25.99
C ASN A 365 21.94 0.34 26.09
N GLU A 366 23.21 0.25 25.70
CA GLU A 366 24.08 1.43 25.64
C GLU A 366 23.70 2.34 24.47
N VAL A 367 23.92 3.64 24.64
CA VAL A 367 23.70 4.67 23.64
C VAL A 367 24.83 5.68 23.64
N ILE A 368 25.12 6.26 22.48
CA ILE A 368 25.95 7.46 22.37
C ILE A 368 25.01 8.66 22.29
N ILE A 369 25.27 9.71 23.06
CA ILE A 369 24.56 10.99 22.95
C ILE A 369 25.48 12.02 22.30
N ASN A 370 24.94 13.04 21.63
CA ASN A 370 25.78 14.14 21.14
C ASN A 370 26.13 15.13 22.28
N SER A 371 27.19 15.93 22.09
CA SER A 371 27.67 16.86 23.12
C SER A 371 26.66 17.96 23.42
N TRP A 372 25.86 18.39 22.44
CA TRP A 372 24.76 19.34 22.68
C TRP A 372 23.76 18.81 23.72
N LEU A 373 23.33 17.55 23.63
CA LEU A 373 22.39 16.96 24.59
C LEU A 373 23.01 16.86 25.99
N ALA A 374 24.31 16.55 26.07
CA ALA A 374 25.03 16.50 27.33
C ALA A 374 25.16 17.90 27.98
N ASP A 375 25.49 18.90 27.18
CA ASP A 375 25.64 20.30 27.61
C ASP A 375 24.29 20.88 28.06
N ASP A 376 23.21 20.57 27.34
CA ASP A 376 21.86 21.01 27.69
C ASP A 376 21.39 20.40 29.02
N PHE A 377 21.66 19.12 29.25
CA PHE A 377 21.42 18.50 30.56
C PHE A 377 22.24 19.14 31.69
N ALA A 378 23.49 19.50 31.44
CA ALA A 378 24.32 20.22 32.40
C ALA A 378 23.77 21.64 32.69
N ALA A 379 23.32 22.37 31.66
CA ALA A 379 22.72 23.70 31.79
C ALA A 379 21.41 23.66 32.60
N GLN A 380 20.64 22.59 32.46
CA GLN A 380 19.44 22.30 33.27
C GLN A 380 19.76 21.80 34.70
N GLY A 381 21.05 21.71 35.08
CA GLY A 381 21.50 21.34 36.42
C GLY A 381 21.58 19.83 36.67
N SER A 382 21.56 19.01 35.62
CA SER A 382 21.65 17.55 35.68
C SER A 382 22.75 17.02 34.74
N PRO A 383 24.04 17.29 35.02
CA PRO A 383 25.13 16.87 34.13
C PRO A 383 25.14 15.34 33.95
N VAL A 384 25.38 14.90 32.72
CA VAL A 384 25.43 13.48 32.34
C VAL A 384 26.86 13.07 32.00
N SER A 385 27.26 11.90 32.46
CA SER A 385 28.57 11.29 32.19
C SER A 385 28.43 9.91 31.56
N VAL A 386 29.50 9.43 30.93
CA VAL A 386 29.57 8.05 30.46
C VAL A 386 29.38 7.10 31.65
N GLY A 387 28.43 6.18 31.51
CA GLY A 387 28.02 5.22 32.53
C GLY A 387 26.67 5.53 33.18
N ASP A 388 26.16 6.76 33.06
CA ASP A 388 24.88 7.19 33.62
C ASP A 388 23.69 6.61 32.85
N GLU A 389 22.52 6.60 33.49
CA GLU A 389 21.27 6.13 32.89
C GLU A 389 20.35 7.28 32.48
N ILE A 390 19.92 7.23 31.23
CA ILE A 390 18.90 8.10 30.67
C ILE A 390 17.67 7.27 30.28
N SER A 391 16.52 7.93 30.20
CA SER A 391 15.29 7.37 29.68
C SER A 391 14.77 8.21 28.53
N PHE A 392 14.09 7.56 27.58
CA PHE A 392 13.33 8.28 26.58
C PHE A 392 11.96 7.65 26.36
N HIS A 393 11.02 8.51 25.97
CA HIS A 393 9.67 8.15 25.59
C HIS A 393 9.60 8.09 24.07
N SER A 394 9.10 7.00 23.50
CA SER A 394 8.84 6.90 22.06
C SER A 394 7.45 6.36 21.81
N PHE A 395 6.84 6.78 20.70
CA PHE A 395 5.59 6.18 20.27
C PHE A 395 5.76 4.73 19.85
N VAL A 396 4.76 3.89 20.12
CA VAL A 396 4.71 2.54 19.59
C VAL A 396 4.60 2.61 18.06
N PRO A 397 5.38 1.83 17.29
CA PRO A 397 5.48 1.98 15.82
C PRO A 397 4.19 1.74 15.06
N GLU A 398 3.26 1.00 15.66
CA GLU A 398 1.96 0.68 15.10
C GLU A 398 0.85 1.20 16.01
N THR A 399 -0.13 1.85 15.39
CA THR A 399 -1.29 2.45 16.05
C THR A 399 -2.53 1.60 15.81
N ILE A 400 -3.25 1.29 16.87
CA ILE A 400 -4.54 0.59 16.79
C ILE A 400 -5.64 1.65 16.89
N HIS A 401 -6.46 1.78 15.84
CA HIS A 401 -7.52 2.80 15.74
C HIS A 401 -7.05 4.27 15.86
N GLY A 402 -5.74 4.54 15.85
CA GLY A 402 -5.20 5.91 15.90
C GLY A 402 -4.86 6.43 17.26
N ASN A 403 -5.01 5.58 18.26
CA ASN A 403 -4.45 5.86 19.55
C ASN A 403 -2.95 5.62 19.47
N VAL A 404 -2.20 6.70 19.58
CA VAL A 404 -0.76 6.66 19.72
C VAL A 404 -0.48 6.38 21.20
N ALA A 405 0.30 5.35 21.48
CA ALA A 405 0.73 4.99 22.83
C ALA A 405 2.23 5.25 22.97
N GLU A 406 2.65 5.76 24.11
CA GLU A 406 4.08 5.93 24.43
C GLU A 406 4.61 4.74 25.21
N ARG A 407 5.89 4.44 25.01
CA ARG A 407 6.66 3.48 25.79
C ARG A 407 7.94 4.14 26.28
N VAL A 408 8.30 3.85 27.53
CA VAL A 408 9.54 4.33 28.14
C VAL A 408 10.63 3.30 27.95
N HIS A 409 11.79 3.77 27.51
CA HIS A 409 12.98 2.97 27.28
C HIS A 409 14.11 3.50 28.16
N HIS A 410 14.87 2.59 28.77
CA HIS A 410 16.00 2.93 29.62
C HIS A 410 17.29 2.54 28.92
N CYS A 411 18.24 3.47 28.92
CA CYS A 411 19.50 3.35 28.21
C CYS A 411 20.64 3.81 29.12
N ARG A 412 21.82 3.25 28.88
CA ARG A 412 23.06 3.67 29.54
C ARG A 412 23.92 4.48 28.59
N VAL A 413 24.45 5.61 29.01
CA VAL A 413 25.34 6.41 28.18
C VAL A 413 26.69 5.70 28.04
N GLY A 414 26.99 5.20 26.85
CA GLY A 414 28.26 4.54 26.50
C GLY A 414 29.31 5.49 25.92
N GLY A 415 28.88 6.66 25.44
CA GLY A 415 29.76 7.69 24.88
C GLY A 415 29.07 9.03 24.67
N ILE A 416 29.87 10.09 24.55
CA ILE A 416 29.41 11.43 24.19
C ILE A 416 30.16 11.86 22.93
N ALA A 417 29.43 12.03 21.82
CA ALA A 417 29.98 12.39 20.52
C ALA A 417 30.09 13.90 20.36
N ALA A 418 31.23 14.39 19.88
CA ALA A 418 31.38 15.77 19.46
C ALA A 418 30.40 16.10 18.32
N MET A 419 29.96 17.36 18.21
CA MET A 419 29.07 17.84 17.14
C MET A 419 29.78 17.91 15.76
N SER A 420 30.20 16.75 15.26
CA SER A 420 30.95 16.53 14.02
C SER A 420 30.51 15.23 13.35
N GLY A 421 30.91 15.03 12.08
CA GLY A 421 30.57 13.83 11.32
C GLY A 421 29.07 13.50 11.36
N LEU A 422 28.74 12.28 11.78
CA LEU A 422 27.37 11.80 11.89
C LEU A 422 26.53 12.56 12.93
N ALA A 423 27.13 13.07 14.00
CA ALA A 423 26.43 13.75 15.10
C ALA A 423 25.77 15.08 14.71
N LYS A 424 26.19 15.66 13.58
CA LYS A 424 25.63 16.90 13.03
C LYS A 424 24.91 16.71 11.69
N SER A 425 24.78 15.47 11.22
CA SER A 425 24.27 15.21 9.87
C SER A 425 22.77 14.95 9.87
N GLN A 426 22.03 15.81 9.18
CA GLN A 426 20.61 15.60 8.89
C GLN A 426 20.37 14.62 7.73
N ASP A 427 21.41 14.31 6.96
CA ASP A 427 21.32 13.52 5.72
C ASP A 427 20.90 12.06 5.96
N VAL A 428 21.05 11.58 7.20
CA VAL A 428 20.61 10.23 7.63
C VAL A 428 19.11 10.15 7.94
N VAL A 429 18.42 11.30 7.99
CA VAL A 429 17.01 11.40 8.33
C VAL A 429 16.19 11.59 7.05
N PRO A 430 15.26 10.67 6.72
CA PRO A 430 14.37 10.87 5.59
C PRO A 430 13.50 12.12 5.77
N THR A 431 13.12 12.74 4.65
CA THR A 431 12.20 13.88 4.69
C THR A 431 10.79 13.44 5.08
N VAL A 432 10.22 14.13 6.07
CA VAL A 432 8.87 13.99 6.59
C VAL A 432 8.18 15.34 6.51
N GLU A 433 7.08 15.42 5.76
CA GLU A 433 6.28 16.63 5.58
C GLU A 433 5.62 17.08 6.89
N GLY A 434 5.68 18.38 7.16
CA GLY A 434 5.22 19.02 8.40
C GLY A 434 6.15 18.80 9.60
N VAL A 435 7.37 18.28 9.38
CA VAL A 435 8.36 18.01 10.44
C VAL A 435 9.74 18.44 10.00
N THR A 436 10.37 17.72 9.07
CA THR A 436 11.77 17.97 8.67
C THR A 436 11.92 19.11 7.68
N ASP A 437 10.81 19.51 7.05
CA ASP A 437 10.71 20.60 6.07
C ASP A 437 10.34 21.95 6.70
N GLU A 438 10.04 21.99 8.00
CA GLU A 438 9.71 23.21 8.74
C GLU A 438 10.96 23.99 9.17
N GLU A 439 10.88 25.32 9.11
CA GLU A 439 12.00 26.21 9.48
C GLU A 439 12.23 26.29 11.00
N SER A 440 11.20 26.02 11.80
CA SER A 440 11.25 25.99 13.26
C SER A 440 10.55 24.74 13.78
N ILE A 441 11.07 24.22 14.90
CA ILE A 441 10.43 23.13 15.63
C ILE A 441 9.06 23.52 16.20
N ALA A 442 8.80 24.81 16.47
CA ALA A 442 7.49 25.27 16.94
C ALA A 442 6.40 25.17 15.87
N ASP A 443 6.82 25.28 14.60
CA ASP A 443 5.93 25.31 13.43
C ASP A 443 5.57 23.90 12.93
N TRP A 444 6.10 22.85 13.57
CA TRP A 444 5.75 21.46 13.29
C TRP A 444 4.22 21.27 13.27
N ASP A 445 3.77 20.62 12.19
CA ASP A 445 2.39 20.17 11.97
C ASP A 445 2.39 18.64 11.76
N PRO A 446 2.79 17.85 12.77
CA PRO A 446 2.89 16.42 12.59
C PRO A 446 1.51 15.74 12.72
N PRO A 447 1.37 14.51 12.19
CA PRO A 447 0.14 13.72 12.33
C PRO A 447 -0.09 13.11 13.72
N PHE A 448 0.78 13.37 14.70
CA PHE A 448 0.67 12.90 16.08
C PHE A 448 0.38 14.06 17.05
N PRO A 449 -0.09 13.78 18.29
CA PRO A 449 -0.27 14.81 19.30
C PRO A 449 1.06 15.52 19.60
N PHE A 450 1.20 16.76 19.14
CA PHE A 450 2.37 17.59 19.33
C PHE A 450 2.10 18.67 20.37
N GLU A 451 2.70 18.50 21.55
CA GLU A 451 2.64 19.44 22.67
C GLU A 451 3.69 20.54 22.46
N ARG A 452 3.29 21.62 21.78
CA ARG A 452 4.12 22.80 21.52
C ARG A 452 4.68 23.41 22.79
N GLU A 453 3.93 23.36 23.91
CA GLU A 453 4.37 23.96 25.17
C GLU A 453 5.60 23.27 25.78
N ARG A 454 5.95 22.06 25.33
CA ARG A 454 7.16 21.36 25.78
C ARG A 454 8.44 21.91 25.15
N VAL A 455 8.34 22.58 24.00
CA VAL A 455 9.50 22.97 23.20
C VAL A 455 9.99 24.36 23.60
N ARG A 456 11.30 24.47 23.85
CA ARG A 456 11.95 25.74 24.25
C ARG A 456 12.28 26.55 23.00
N THR A 457 11.49 27.60 22.74
CA THR A 457 11.58 28.41 21.51
C THR A 457 11.65 29.92 21.75
N THR A 458 11.64 30.39 23.00
CA THR A 458 11.64 31.83 23.32
C THR A 458 12.79 32.21 24.24
N ALA A 459 13.67 33.09 23.76
CA ALA A 459 14.82 33.56 24.53
C ALA A 459 14.41 34.09 25.92
N PRO A 460 15.15 33.76 26.99
CA PRO A 460 16.45 33.08 27.00
C PRO A 460 16.38 31.53 26.97
N HIS A 461 15.19 30.94 26.81
CA HIS A 461 14.95 29.48 26.76
C HIS A 461 14.50 29.07 25.35
N ASP A 462 15.41 29.16 24.39
CA ASP A 462 15.22 28.84 22.97
C ASP A 462 16.18 27.75 22.46
N GLU A 463 16.73 26.94 23.36
CA GLU A 463 17.79 25.96 23.04
C GLU A 463 17.33 24.93 21.99
N ASP A 464 16.08 24.48 22.04
CA ASP A 464 15.55 23.49 21.08
C ASP A 464 15.38 24.08 19.67
N ASP A 465 14.93 25.34 19.58
CA ASP A 465 14.80 26.05 18.30
C ASP A 465 16.17 26.44 17.72
N GLN A 466 17.13 26.82 18.57
CA GLN A 466 18.52 27.05 18.14
C GLN A 466 19.15 25.77 17.58
N TYR A 467 18.96 24.62 18.25
CA TYR A 467 19.41 23.33 17.72
C TYR A 467 18.81 23.05 16.35
N TRP A 468 17.48 23.22 16.21
CA TRP A 468 16.79 22.98 14.95
C TRP A 468 17.31 23.87 13.82
N LYS A 469 17.49 25.17 14.07
CA LYS A 469 18.02 26.11 13.07
C LYS A 469 19.46 25.80 12.66
N GLN A 470 20.27 25.27 13.57
CA GLN A 470 21.68 25.01 13.32
C GLN A 470 21.95 23.62 12.72
N TYR A 471 21.23 22.60 13.19
CA TYR A 471 21.50 21.18 12.90
C TYR A 471 20.31 20.43 12.30
N GLY A 472 19.14 21.06 12.21
CA GLY A 472 17.93 20.46 11.66
C GLY A 472 17.53 19.19 12.40
N SER A 473 17.28 18.14 11.63
CA SER A 473 16.85 16.84 12.13
C SER A 473 17.98 15.94 12.63
N ALA A 474 19.23 16.46 12.73
CA ALA A 474 20.38 15.67 13.15
C ALA A 474 20.11 14.85 14.43
N PRO A 475 20.55 13.58 14.49
CA PRO A 475 20.27 12.74 15.64
C PRO A 475 20.98 13.22 16.91
N LYS A 476 20.24 13.17 18.03
CA LYS A 476 20.80 13.45 19.37
C LYS A 476 21.26 12.20 20.10
N VAL A 477 20.75 11.03 19.71
CA VAL A 477 21.07 9.73 20.31
C VAL A 477 21.34 8.70 19.21
N PHE A 478 22.39 7.90 19.41
CA PHE A 478 22.80 6.80 18.56
C PHE A 478 22.77 5.49 19.34
N MET A 479 22.19 4.45 18.77
CA MET A 479 22.06 3.15 19.43
C MET A 479 22.31 2.00 18.46
N PRO A 480 22.52 0.77 18.96
CA PRO A 480 22.65 -0.40 18.10
C PRO A 480 21.43 -0.56 17.20
N LEU A 481 21.64 -0.80 15.90
CA LEU A 481 20.54 -0.98 14.94
C LEU A 481 19.58 -2.10 15.38
N VAL A 482 20.12 -3.19 15.96
CA VAL A 482 19.31 -4.27 16.52
C VAL A 482 18.34 -3.74 17.58
N ARG A 483 18.82 -2.88 18.49
CA ARG A 483 17.99 -2.28 19.53
C ARG A 483 16.98 -1.29 18.96
N ALA A 484 17.38 -0.49 17.97
CA ALA A 484 16.45 0.41 17.29
C ALA A 484 15.32 -0.38 16.62
N ARG A 485 15.62 -1.51 15.96
CA ARG A 485 14.61 -2.38 15.32
C ARG A 485 13.62 -2.99 16.31
N GLU A 486 14.09 -3.41 17.49
CA GLU A 486 13.20 -3.89 18.56
C GLU A 486 12.22 -2.82 19.06
N ILE A 487 12.62 -1.54 19.04
CA ILE A 487 11.82 -0.43 19.55
C ILE A 487 10.90 0.13 18.46
N ALA A 488 11.45 0.36 17.27
CA ALA A 488 10.84 1.15 16.20
C ALA A 488 10.45 0.35 14.96
N GLY A 489 10.79 -0.94 14.89
CA GLY A 489 10.40 -1.83 13.78
C GLY A 489 8.89 -2.03 13.72
N SER A 490 8.37 -2.22 12.50
CA SER A 490 6.95 -2.44 12.23
C SER A 490 6.73 -3.45 11.11
N ARG A 491 5.48 -3.88 10.90
CA ARG A 491 5.06 -4.69 9.74
C ARG A 491 5.35 -4.04 8.38
N PHE A 492 5.59 -2.72 8.36
CA PHE A 492 5.92 -1.97 7.15
C PHE A 492 7.43 -2.01 6.82
N GLY A 493 8.27 -2.37 7.79
CA GLY A 493 9.72 -2.46 7.65
C GLY A 493 10.48 -2.08 8.93
N GLU A 494 11.78 -2.37 8.93
CA GLU A 494 12.71 -2.19 10.06
C GLU A 494 13.93 -1.33 9.70
N THR A 495 13.90 -0.67 8.54
CA THR A 495 15.01 0.13 8.01
C THR A 495 14.43 1.38 7.35
N THR A 496 14.97 2.56 7.63
CA THR A 496 14.53 3.83 7.01
C THR A 496 15.40 4.22 5.82
N ALA A 497 16.68 3.91 5.87
CA ALA A 497 17.62 4.24 4.82
C ALA A 497 18.80 3.26 4.78
N TRP A 498 19.46 3.22 3.62
CA TRP A 498 20.78 2.62 3.45
C TRP A 498 21.77 3.70 3.04
N HIS A 499 22.96 3.68 3.63
CA HIS A 499 24.01 4.66 3.39
C HIS A 499 25.22 3.99 2.77
N LEU A 500 25.85 4.65 1.81
CA LEU A 500 27.01 4.17 1.06
C LEU A 500 28.09 5.25 0.99
N PRO A 501 29.37 4.88 0.96
CA PRO A 501 30.44 5.78 0.56
C PRO A 501 30.19 6.31 -0.87
N SER A 502 30.80 7.46 -1.21
CA SER A 502 30.66 8.00 -2.57
C SER A 502 31.11 7.01 -3.63
N LEU A 503 30.26 6.82 -4.65
CA LEU A 503 30.58 6.04 -5.83
C LEU A 503 30.76 6.97 -7.04
N SER A 504 31.59 6.55 -7.99
CA SER A 504 31.63 7.20 -9.30
C SER A 504 30.28 7.08 -10.00
N GLN A 505 29.96 8.02 -10.88
CA GLN A 505 28.65 8.07 -11.55
C GLN A 505 28.30 6.74 -12.25
N GLY A 506 29.24 6.16 -13.00
CA GLY A 506 29.01 4.88 -13.70
C GLY A 506 28.80 3.67 -12.77
N LYS A 507 29.34 3.69 -11.54
CA LYS A 507 29.02 2.65 -10.54
C LYS A 507 27.65 2.88 -9.91
N MET A 508 27.29 4.14 -9.65
CA MET A 508 25.98 4.51 -9.12
C MET A 508 24.85 4.15 -10.09
N ASP A 509 25.02 4.39 -11.39
CA ASP A 509 24.03 4.04 -12.40
C ASP A 509 23.85 2.50 -12.49
N LYS A 510 24.96 1.75 -12.44
CA LYS A 510 24.91 0.27 -12.38
C LYS A 510 24.24 -0.25 -11.11
N LEU A 511 24.52 0.37 -9.97
CA LEU A 511 23.89 0.04 -8.70
C LEU A 511 22.38 0.29 -8.77
N ALA A 512 21.97 1.45 -9.31
CA ALA A 512 20.56 1.80 -9.45
C ALA A 512 19.80 0.78 -10.32
N SER A 513 20.36 0.39 -11.46
CA SER A 513 19.78 -0.66 -12.31
C SER A 513 19.75 -2.03 -11.64
N SER A 514 20.84 -2.43 -10.97
CA SER A 514 20.93 -3.74 -10.30
C SER A 514 19.96 -3.84 -9.12
N LEU A 515 19.85 -2.78 -8.33
CA LEU A 515 18.92 -2.69 -7.21
C LEU A 515 17.46 -2.71 -7.70
N ALA A 516 17.13 -1.96 -8.76
CA ALA A 516 15.78 -1.97 -9.33
C ALA A 516 15.38 -3.36 -9.84
N ALA A 517 16.33 -4.10 -10.45
CA ALA A 517 16.11 -5.46 -10.93
C ALA A 517 16.02 -6.50 -9.79
N ALA A 518 16.70 -6.26 -8.67
CA ALA A 518 16.69 -7.16 -7.51
C ALA A 518 15.40 -7.06 -6.67
N VAL A 519 14.66 -5.95 -6.76
CA VAL A 519 13.41 -5.75 -6.04
C VAL A 519 12.26 -6.53 -6.71
N PRO A 520 11.58 -7.45 -6.02
CA PRO A 520 10.41 -8.13 -6.56
C PRO A 520 9.28 -7.14 -6.89
N LEU A 521 8.85 -7.07 -8.15
CA LEU A 521 7.84 -6.09 -8.57
C LEU A 521 6.51 -6.27 -7.83
N GLN A 522 6.16 -7.49 -7.47
CA GLN A 522 4.94 -7.79 -6.73
C GLN A 522 4.95 -7.18 -5.32
N SER A 523 6.12 -7.06 -4.66
CA SER A 523 6.19 -6.51 -3.30
C SER A 523 5.91 -5.00 -3.30
N VAL A 524 6.44 -4.28 -4.30
CA VAL A 524 6.25 -2.83 -4.47
C VAL A 524 4.96 -2.46 -5.22
N GLY A 525 4.15 -3.45 -5.58
CA GLY A 525 2.86 -3.26 -6.24
C GLY A 525 2.92 -3.07 -7.75
N LEU A 526 4.07 -3.22 -8.40
CA LEU A 526 4.18 -3.20 -9.87
C LEU A 526 4.04 -4.58 -10.52
N GLY A 527 3.68 -5.62 -9.76
CA GLY A 527 3.43 -6.95 -10.31
C GLY A 527 2.25 -6.97 -11.28
N VAL A 528 2.38 -7.74 -12.35
CA VAL A 528 1.29 -7.98 -13.31
C VAL A 528 0.20 -8.83 -12.65
N ARG A 529 -1.04 -8.33 -12.63
CA ARG A 529 -2.18 -9.06 -12.04
C ARG A 529 -3.16 -9.50 -13.14
N PRO A 530 -3.26 -10.81 -13.43
CA PRO A 530 -4.26 -11.31 -14.36
C PRO A 530 -5.66 -11.21 -13.74
N LEU A 531 -6.59 -10.62 -14.48
CA LEU A 531 -7.94 -10.35 -13.99
C LEU A 531 -8.90 -11.54 -14.20
N ALA A 532 -8.70 -12.33 -15.25
CA ALA A 532 -9.53 -13.49 -15.55
C ALA A 532 -9.36 -14.65 -14.54
N ALA A 533 -8.16 -14.86 -14.00
CA ALA A 533 -7.90 -15.89 -12.99
C ALA A 533 -8.70 -15.63 -11.69
N ARG A 534 -8.78 -14.37 -11.25
CA ARG A 534 -9.57 -13.98 -10.07
C ARG A 534 -11.08 -14.10 -10.27
N ALA A 535 -11.58 -13.92 -11.49
CA ALA A 535 -12.99 -14.16 -11.80
C ALA A 535 -13.39 -15.63 -11.52
N ASN A 536 -12.47 -16.57 -11.78
CA ASN A 536 -12.67 -17.99 -11.53
C ASN A 536 -12.49 -18.39 -10.05
N GLU A 537 -11.54 -17.78 -9.33
CA GLU A 537 -11.34 -18.01 -7.90
C GLU A 537 -12.49 -17.44 -7.04
N ALA A 538 -12.99 -16.25 -7.35
CA ALA A 538 -14.13 -15.67 -6.65
C ALA A 538 -15.41 -16.51 -6.83
N GLY A 539 -15.60 -17.11 -8.01
CA GLY A 539 -16.72 -18.00 -8.30
C GLY A 539 -16.67 -19.34 -7.56
N THR A 540 -15.49 -19.79 -7.13
CA THR A 540 -15.32 -21.04 -6.36
C THR A 540 -15.41 -20.79 -4.85
N GLN A 541 -14.80 -19.71 -4.34
CA GLN A 541 -14.85 -19.35 -2.91
C GLN A 541 -16.20 -18.75 -2.47
N GLY A 542 -16.93 -18.05 -3.35
CA GLY A 542 -18.27 -17.52 -3.02
C GLY A 542 -19.39 -18.57 -3.00
N ALA A 543 -19.19 -19.71 -3.67
CA ALA A 543 -20.16 -20.80 -3.74
C ALA A 543 -20.09 -21.73 -2.51
N ALA A 544 -18.90 -21.96 -1.97
CA ALA A 544 -18.69 -22.93 -0.88
C ALA A 544 -19.40 -22.58 0.46
N PRO A 545 -19.43 -21.33 0.96
CA PRO A 545 -20.02 -21.04 2.27
C PRO A 545 -21.55 -20.98 2.24
N ARG A 546 -22.15 -20.67 1.09
CA ARG A 546 -23.61 -20.49 0.98
C ARG A 546 -24.37 -21.79 0.71
N ILE A 547 -23.75 -22.78 0.07
CA ILE A 547 -24.38 -24.10 -0.14
C ILE A 547 -24.54 -24.83 1.21
N LEU A 548 -23.59 -24.66 2.14
CA LEU A 548 -23.66 -25.22 3.50
C LEU A 548 -24.71 -24.55 4.41
N SER A 549 -25.12 -23.31 4.14
CA SER A 549 -26.17 -22.65 4.95
C SER A 549 -27.58 -22.96 4.46
N PHE A 550 -27.76 -23.41 3.21
CA PHE A 550 -29.07 -23.82 2.67
C PHE A 550 -29.35 -25.31 2.90
N ALA A 551 -28.30 -26.14 2.97
CA ALA A 551 -28.41 -27.49 3.48
C ALA A 551 -28.35 -27.44 5.01
N GLY A 552 -29.50 -27.39 5.68
CA GLY A 552 -29.60 -27.56 7.14
C GLY A 552 -29.19 -28.96 7.61
N VAL A 553 -27.95 -29.34 7.31
CA VAL A 553 -27.32 -30.60 7.69
C VAL A 553 -26.25 -30.24 8.70
N ASN A 554 -26.63 -30.23 9.98
CA ASN A 554 -25.68 -30.48 11.04
C ASN A 554 -25.11 -31.89 10.81
N ILE A 555 -23.80 -31.97 10.56
CA ILE A 555 -23.02 -33.14 10.92
C ILE A 555 -22.23 -32.78 12.17
#